data_AF-A0A945FIX4-F1
#
_entry.id   AF-A0A945FIX4-F1
#
_cell.length_a   1.000
_cell.length_b   1.000
_cell.length_c   1.000
_cell.angle_alpha   90.00
_cell.angle_beta   90.00
_cell.angle_gamma   90.00
#
_symmetry.space_group_name_H-M   'P 1'
#
loop_
_entity.id
_entity.type
_entity.pdbx_description
1 polymer ?
#
loop_
_entity_poly.entity_id
_entity_poly.type
_entity_poly.pdbx_seq_one_letter_code
_entity_poly.pdbx_strand_id
1 'polypeptide(L)'
;MPEERSKLKLYSGGHKGAEAEFGEQAEKWHVPEINYSFEDHQMVREKSAQVLSAEELTKGDLSMEIISQKMGRSYARPDKIRRVIQSIYHMVANSYHIFAIGWIQPDDTVKGGTGWGVELAKMFNRDVSVYDQDRESWFTWREGK
;
A
#
# COMPACT_ATOMS: atom_id res chain seq x y z
N MET A 1 -5.65 -12.93 23.07
CA MET A 1 -6.86 -12.94 22.20
C MET A 1 -7.69 -11.63 22.15
N PRO A 2 -7.66 -10.72 23.13
CA PRO A 2 -7.79 -9.27 22.81
C PRO A 2 -6.43 -8.54 22.78
N GLU A 3 -5.55 -8.85 23.74
CA GLU A 3 -4.23 -8.21 23.89
C GLU A 3 -3.22 -8.51 22.76
N GLU A 4 -3.43 -9.57 21.99
CA GLU A 4 -2.60 -9.87 20.81
C GLU A 4 -3.06 -9.07 19.59
N ARG A 5 -4.35 -8.76 19.49
CA ARG A 5 -4.92 -7.98 18.37
C ARG A 5 -4.61 -6.50 18.50
N SER A 6 -4.46 -5.99 19.74
CA SER A 6 -3.99 -4.62 19.98
C SER A 6 -2.55 -4.39 19.55
N LYS A 7 -1.77 -5.45 19.30
CA LYS A 7 -0.42 -5.35 18.72
C LYS A 7 -0.43 -5.28 17.18
N LEU A 8 -1.58 -5.56 16.57
CA LEU A 8 -1.78 -5.46 15.13
C LEU A 8 -2.36 -4.08 14.80
N LYS A 9 -2.00 -3.56 13.63
CA LYS A 9 -2.60 -2.34 13.10
C LYS A 9 -2.66 -2.44 11.58
N LEU A 10 -3.81 -2.09 11.01
CA LEU A 10 -3.99 -1.97 9.57
C LEU A 10 -3.57 -0.56 9.12
N TYR A 11 -2.74 -0.48 8.09
CA TYR A 11 -2.45 0.77 7.39
C TYR A 11 -2.97 0.65 5.96
N SER A 12 -3.74 1.64 5.49
CA SER A 12 -4.27 1.66 4.12
C SER A 12 -4.39 3.10 3.59
N GLY A 13 -4.84 3.28 2.34
CA GLY A 13 -5.17 4.59 1.76
C GLY A 13 -6.67 4.91 1.75
N GLY A 14 -7.52 4.04 2.29
CA GLY A 14 -8.98 4.20 2.32
C GLY A 14 -9.66 4.21 0.95
N HIS A 15 -9.05 3.67 -0.11
CA HIS A 15 -9.64 3.57 -1.44
C HIS A 15 -10.79 2.56 -1.51
N LYS A 16 -11.64 2.73 -2.53
CA LYS A 16 -12.67 1.76 -2.88
C LYS A 16 -12.06 0.39 -3.21
N GLY A 17 -12.72 -0.68 -2.78
CA GLY A 17 -12.34 -2.06 -3.10
C GLY A 17 -11.60 -2.70 -1.92
N ALA A 18 -10.41 -3.25 -2.18
CA ALA A 18 -9.67 -4.03 -1.19
C ALA A 18 -9.44 -3.26 0.12
N GLU A 19 -8.95 -2.02 0.06
CA GLU A 19 -8.65 -1.22 1.26
C GLU A 19 -9.89 -0.99 2.14
N ALA A 20 -11.03 -0.64 1.53
CA ALA A 20 -12.29 -0.49 2.25
C ALA A 20 -12.75 -1.81 2.91
N GLU A 21 -12.66 -2.94 2.19
CA GLU A 21 -13.03 -4.27 2.71
C GLU A 21 -12.11 -4.68 3.87
N PHE A 22 -10.78 -4.54 3.73
CA PHE A 22 -9.84 -4.82 4.81
C PHE A 22 -10.12 -3.96 6.04
N GLY A 23 -10.49 -2.69 5.85
CA GLY A 23 -10.89 -1.81 6.94
C GLY A 23 -12.19 -2.24 7.64
N GLU A 24 -13.20 -2.67 6.89
CA GLU A 24 -14.43 -3.24 7.48
C GLU A 24 -14.13 -4.50 8.30
N GLN A 25 -13.26 -5.37 7.80
CA GLN A 25 -12.83 -6.54 8.55
C GLN A 25 -12.03 -6.13 9.79
N ALA A 26 -11.07 -5.20 9.68
CA ALA A 26 -10.32 -4.70 10.83
C ALA A 26 -11.25 -4.20 11.94
N GLU A 27 -12.28 -3.43 11.58
CA GLU A 27 -13.29 -2.95 12.52
C GLU A 27 -14.08 -4.10 13.18
N LYS A 28 -14.61 -5.05 12.40
CA LYS A 28 -15.33 -6.23 12.91
C LYS A 28 -14.50 -7.05 13.89
N TRP A 29 -13.18 -7.13 13.65
CA TRP A 29 -12.26 -7.92 14.45
C TRP A 29 -11.55 -7.12 15.57
N HIS A 30 -11.90 -5.84 15.73
CA HIS A 30 -11.31 -4.89 16.68
C HIS A 30 -9.80 -4.69 16.52
N VAL A 31 -9.33 -4.68 15.27
CA VAL A 31 -7.96 -4.31 14.89
C VAL A 31 -7.92 -2.80 14.62
N PRO A 32 -7.05 -2.03 15.28
CA PRO A 32 -6.86 -0.61 14.99
C PRO A 32 -6.47 -0.38 13.52
N GLU A 33 -6.96 0.71 12.93
CA GLU A 33 -6.62 1.10 11.55
C GLU A 33 -6.16 2.55 11.46
N ILE A 34 -5.31 2.84 10.48
CA ILE A 34 -4.95 4.20 10.04
C ILE A 34 -5.08 4.23 8.51
N ASN A 35 -5.83 5.21 8.02
CA ASN A 35 -5.99 5.42 6.58
C ASN A 35 -5.23 6.69 6.17
N TYR A 36 -4.05 6.54 5.56
CA TYR A 36 -3.25 7.68 5.11
C TYR A 36 -3.89 8.37 3.91
N SER A 37 -3.89 9.69 3.95
CA SER A 37 -4.48 10.55 2.93
C SER A 37 -3.60 11.77 2.66
N PHE A 38 -3.99 12.60 1.70
CA PHE A 38 -3.41 13.90 1.42
C PHE A 38 -4.47 14.81 0.81
N GLU A 39 -4.16 16.10 0.65
CA GLU A 39 -5.08 17.08 0.07
C GLU A 39 -5.58 16.64 -1.32
N ASP A 40 -6.91 16.69 -1.51
CA ASP A 40 -7.65 16.23 -2.70
C ASP A 40 -7.61 14.71 -2.99
N HIS A 41 -7.18 13.91 -2.01
CA HIS A 41 -7.22 12.46 -2.13
C HIS A 41 -8.65 11.93 -1.94
N GLN A 42 -9.14 11.18 -2.92
CA GLN A 42 -10.47 10.56 -2.87
C GLN A 42 -10.44 9.25 -2.08
N MET A 43 -11.14 9.24 -0.95
CA MET A 43 -11.30 8.08 -0.09
C MET A 43 -12.77 7.64 -0.06
N VAL A 44 -12.99 6.34 0.14
CA VAL A 44 -14.31 5.79 0.47
C VAL A 44 -14.41 5.45 1.96
N ARG A 45 -13.28 5.07 2.59
CA ARG A 45 -13.21 4.80 4.02
C ARG A 45 -12.49 5.93 4.75
N GLU A 46 -13.25 6.89 5.27
CA GLU A 46 -12.72 8.07 5.98
C GLU A 46 -12.43 7.83 7.47
N LYS A 47 -12.78 6.66 8.01
CA LYS A 47 -12.51 6.30 9.41
C LYS A 47 -11.01 6.29 9.67
N SER A 48 -10.59 6.83 10.81
CA SER A 48 -9.17 6.93 11.21
C SER A 48 -8.26 7.50 10.11
N ALA A 49 -8.80 8.44 9.31
CA ALA A 49 -8.05 9.08 8.25
C ALA A 49 -6.97 9.99 8.85
N GLN A 50 -5.73 9.84 8.38
CA GLN A 50 -4.60 10.70 8.70
C GLN A 50 -4.17 11.41 7.43
N VAL A 51 -4.56 12.68 7.30
CA VAL A 51 -4.16 13.55 6.18
C VAL A 51 -2.72 13.99 6.41
N LEU A 52 -1.81 13.52 5.56
CA LEU A 52 -0.39 13.84 5.61
C LEU A 52 -0.17 15.29 5.18
N SER A 53 0.57 16.04 5.99
CA SER A 53 1.07 17.36 5.63
C SER A 53 2.10 17.29 4.51
N ALA A 54 2.39 18.43 3.87
CA ALA A 54 3.45 18.51 2.87
C ALA A 54 4.82 18.06 3.42
N GLU A 55 5.12 18.36 4.70
CA GLU A 55 6.34 17.93 5.37
C GLU A 55 6.37 16.42 5.66
N GLU A 56 5.22 15.81 6.00
CA GLU A 56 5.17 14.36 6.17
C GLU A 56 5.29 13.64 4.82
N LEU A 57 4.67 14.18 3.76
CA LEU A 57 4.77 13.61 2.41
C LEU A 57 6.22 13.57 1.91
N THR A 58 7.05 14.58 2.20
CA THR A 58 8.46 14.59 1.78
C THR A 58 9.31 13.50 2.43
N LYS A 59 8.89 12.93 3.58
CA LYS A 59 9.56 11.74 4.16
C LYS A 59 9.50 10.52 3.23
N GLY A 60 8.48 10.46 2.38
CA GLY A 60 8.32 9.46 1.34
C GLY A 60 8.88 9.85 -0.02
N ASP A 61 9.71 10.90 -0.10
CA ASP A 61 10.39 11.27 -1.35
C ASP A 61 11.43 10.22 -1.74
N LEU A 62 11.01 9.35 -2.65
CA LEU A 62 11.89 8.45 -3.39
C LEU A 62 12.31 9.16 -4.68
N SER A 63 13.54 8.92 -5.14
CA SER A 63 13.98 9.51 -6.39
C SER A 63 13.12 8.98 -7.55
N MET A 64 12.66 9.89 -8.42
CA MET A 64 11.85 9.52 -9.59
C MET A 64 12.63 8.62 -10.56
N GLU A 65 13.96 8.65 -10.52
CA GLU A 65 14.83 7.74 -11.27
C GLU A 65 14.72 6.30 -10.75
N ILE A 66 14.75 6.08 -9.43
CA ILE A 66 14.55 4.76 -8.81
C ILE A 66 13.15 4.21 -9.16
N ILE A 67 12.15 5.09 -9.07
CA ILE A 67 10.74 4.79 -9.41
C ILE A 67 10.62 4.40 -10.90
N SER A 68 11.22 5.18 -11.80
CA SER A 68 11.13 4.98 -13.25
C SER A 68 11.87 3.72 -13.71
N GLN A 69 13.10 3.51 -13.23
CA GLN A 69 13.92 2.35 -13.60
C GLN A 69 13.27 1.03 -13.19
N LYS A 70 12.68 0.95 -11.98
CA LYS A 70 12.05 -0.28 -11.51
C LYS A 70 10.72 -0.60 -12.19
N MET A 71 9.99 0.42 -12.64
CA MET A 71 8.64 0.22 -13.17
C MET A 71 8.58 0.21 -14.69
N GLY A 72 9.63 0.63 -15.39
CA GLY A 72 9.67 0.68 -16.85
C GLY A 72 8.54 1.52 -17.47
N ARG A 73 8.03 2.53 -16.76
CA ARG A 73 6.82 3.28 -17.12
C ARG A 73 7.07 4.79 -17.10
N SER A 74 6.59 5.48 -18.15
CA SER A 74 6.49 6.94 -18.21
C SER A 74 5.11 7.40 -17.76
N TYR A 75 5.03 8.46 -16.96
CA TYR A 75 3.79 8.91 -16.33
C TYR A 75 3.41 10.33 -16.75
N ALA A 76 2.15 10.50 -17.18
CA ALA A 76 1.63 11.76 -17.70
C ALA A 76 1.36 12.84 -16.64
N ARG A 77 1.31 12.48 -15.35
CA ARG A 77 1.02 13.40 -14.23
C ARG A 77 1.96 13.14 -13.04
N PRO A 78 3.22 13.59 -13.12
CA PRO A 78 4.25 13.25 -12.13
C PRO A 78 3.90 13.71 -10.72
N ASP A 79 3.34 14.91 -10.54
CA ASP A 79 3.06 15.45 -9.19
C ASP A 79 1.96 14.69 -8.45
N LYS A 80 0.87 14.32 -9.15
CA LYS A 80 -0.21 13.55 -8.55
C LYS A 80 0.25 12.15 -8.17
N ILE A 81 1.05 11.53 -9.03
CA ILE A 81 1.61 10.20 -8.77
C ILE A 81 2.61 10.25 -7.62
N ARG A 82 3.40 11.32 -7.52
CA ARG A 82 4.31 11.54 -6.40
C ARG A 82 3.57 11.53 -5.07
N ARG A 83 2.47 12.28 -4.93
CA ARG A 83 1.65 12.29 -3.69
C ARG A 83 1.12 10.90 -3.35
N VAL A 84 0.67 10.13 -4.33
CA VAL A 84 0.23 8.74 -4.13
C VAL A 84 1.39 7.88 -3.63
N ILE A 85 2.55 7.93 -4.27
CA ILE A 85 3.73 7.14 -3.85
C ILE A 85 4.18 7.54 -2.45
N GLN A 86 4.19 8.83 -2.12
CA GLN A 86 4.51 9.33 -0.78
C GLN A 86 3.54 8.77 0.27
N SER A 87 2.23 8.73 0.00
CA SER A 87 1.26 8.11 0.91
C SER A 87 1.48 6.59 1.06
N ILE A 88 1.83 5.90 -0.03
CA ILE A 88 2.16 4.47 0.00
C ILE A 88 3.42 4.20 0.82
N TYR A 89 4.42 5.08 0.75
CA TYR A 89 5.60 4.99 1.59
C TYR A 89 5.24 4.96 3.08
N HIS A 90 4.33 5.80 3.54
CA HIS A 90 3.91 5.78 4.95
C HIS A 90 3.21 4.46 5.34
N MET A 91 2.43 3.87 4.43
CA MET A 91 1.88 2.53 4.66
C MET A 91 2.99 1.48 4.80
N VAL A 92 3.95 1.45 3.87
CA VAL A 92 5.01 0.43 3.81
C VAL A 92 6.03 0.59 4.94
N ALA A 93 6.43 1.83 5.24
CA ALA A 93 7.41 2.12 6.28
C ALA A 93 6.92 1.67 7.66
N ASN A 94 5.63 1.82 7.95
CA ASN A 94 5.01 1.45 9.22
C ASN A 94 4.48 0.00 9.29
N SER A 95 4.63 -0.79 8.21
CA SER A 95 4.12 -2.16 8.13
C SER A 95 5.24 -3.20 8.11
N TYR A 96 5.00 -4.36 8.73
CA TYR A 96 5.90 -5.51 8.63
C TYR A 96 5.58 -6.41 7.43
N HIS A 97 4.28 -6.56 7.13
CA HIS A 97 3.75 -7.39 6.05
C HIS A 97 2.78 -6.58 5.20
N ILE A 98 2.86 -6.73 3.89
CA ILE A 98 1.98 -6.06 2.93
C ILE A 98 1.06 -7.09 2.28
N PHE A 99 -0.24 -6.86 2.38
CA PHE A 99 -1.27 -7.63 1.69
C PHE A 99 -1.81 -6.81 0.51
N ALA A 100 -1.82 -7.42 -0.67
CA ALA A 100 -2.27 -6.77 -1.89
C ALA A 100 -3.24 -7.69 -2.64
N ILE A 101 -4.22 -7.08 -3.32
CA ILE A 101 -5.17 -7.78 -4.18
C ILE A 101 -5.00 -7.23 -5.59
N GLY A 102 -4.76 -8.09 -6.57
CA GLY A 102 -4.57 -7.67 -7.94
C GLY A 102 -4.21 -8.80 -8.89
N TRP A 103 -3.48 -8.48 -9.95
CA TRP A 103 -3.04 -9.43 -10.98
C TRP A 103 -1.53 -9.41 -11.06
N ILE A 104 -0.91 -10.57 -10.86
CA ILE A 104 0.53 -10.79 -11.05
C ILE A 104 0.79 -10.94 -12.54
N GLN A 105 1.69 -10.12 -13.03
CA GLN A 105 2.09 -10.06 -14.43
C GLN A 105 3.20 -11.09 -14.71
N PRO A 106 3.47 -11.45 -15.98
CA PRO A 106 4.54 -12.38 -16.32
C PRO A 106 5.95 -11.96 -15.88
N ASP A 107 6.15 -10.68 -15.56
CA ASP A 107 7.40 -10.11 -15.03
C ASP A 107 7.44 -10.04 -13.49
N ASP A 108 6.55 -10.77 -12.80
CA ASP A 108 6.37 -10.81 -11.34
C ASP A 108 6.01 -9.47 -10.67
N THR A 109 5.59 -8.47 -11.46
CA THR A 109 5.01 -7.22 -10.96
C THR A 109 3.51 -7.35 -10.78
N VAL A 110 2.91 -6.46 -9.99
CA VAL A 110 1.44 -6.37 -9.87
C VAL A 110 0.89 -5.24 -10.72
N LYS A 111 -0.22 -5.50 -11.41
CA LYS A 111 -0.88 -4.54 -12.30
C LYS A 111 -1.45 -3.33 -11.55
N GLY A 112 -1.35 -2.15 -12.18
CA GLY A 112 -2.04 -0.93 -11.73
C GLY A 112 -1.39 -0.25 -10.52
N GLY A 113 -2.22 0.48 -9.74
CA GLY A 113 -1.79 1.25 -8.57
C GLY A 113 -1.26 0.38 -7.42
N THR A 114 -1.86 -0.80 -7.22
CA THR A 114 -1.46 -1.76 -6.19
C THR A 114 -0.01 -2.22 -6.35
N GLY A 115 0.49 -2.30 -7.59
CA GLY A 115 1.88 -2.66 -7.88
C GLY A 115 2.91 -1.73 -7.24
N TRP A 116 2.57 -0.46 -7.02
CA TRP A 116 3.44 0.48 -6.33
C TRP A 116 3.71 0.07 -4.89
N GLY A 117 2.66 -0.32 -4.16
CA GLY A 117 2.80 -0.81 -2.79
C GLY A 117 3.65 -2.08 -2.73
N VAL A 118 3.43 -3.00 -3.67
CA VAL A 118 4.19 -4.27 -3.77
C VAL A 118 5.67 -4.02 -4.04
N GLU A 119 6.01 -3.21 -5.05
CA GLU A 119 7.41 -2.95 -5.41
C GLU A 119 8.14 -2.14 -4.35
N LEU A 120 7.45 -1.18 -3.71
CA LEU A 120 8.02 -0.45 -2.59
C LEU A 120 8.26 -1.37 -1.39
N ALA A 121 7.33 -2.26 -1.08
CA ALA A 121 7.49 -3.25 -0.03
C ALA A 121 8.68 -4.17 -0.25
N LYS A 122 8.85 -4.69 -1.48
CA LYS A 122 10.03 -5.48 -1.87
C LYS A 122 11.34 -4.70 -1.67
N MET A 123 11.36 -3.41 -2.01
CA MET A 123 12.53 -2.52 -1.82
C MET A 123 12.88 -2.32 -0.35
N PHE A 124 11.88 -2.25 0.53
CA PHE A 124 12.04 -2.09 1.98
C PHE A 124 12.16 -3.43 2.72
N ASN A 125 12.33 -4.53 1.97
CA ASN A 125 12.41 -5.90 2.47
C ASN A 125 11.27 -6.24 3.44
N ARG A 126 10.04 -5.83 3.07
CA ARG A 126 8.81 -6.27 3.74
C ARG A 126 8.35 -7.58 3.13
N ASP A 127 7.76 -8.45 3.94
CA ASP A 127 7.04 -9.61 3.43
C ASP A 127 5.83 -9.14 2.63
N VAL A 128 5.59 -9.73 1.45
CA VAL A 128 4.49 -9.33 0.57
C VAL A 128 3.66 -10.55 0.20
N SER A 129 2.38 -10.51 0.49
CA SER A 129 1.41 -11.50 -0.01
C SER A 129 0.43 -10.83 -0.98
N VAL A 130 0.37 -11.33 -2.20
CA VAL A 130 -0.58 -10.89 -3.22
C VAL A 130 -1.60 -11.99 -3.46
N TYR A 131 -2.88 -11.65 -3.38
CA TYR A 131 -3.94 -12.48 -3.92
C TYR A 131 -4.07 -12.17 -5.40
N ASP A 132 -3.70 -13.15 -6.23
CA ASP A 132 -3.88 -13.06 -7.67
C ASP A 132 -5.33 -13.38 -8.03
N GLN A 133 -6.01 -12.44 -8.65
CA GLN A 133 -7.43 -12.56 -8.97
C GLN A 133 -7.71 -13.45 -10.20
N ASP A 134 -6.72 -13.71 -11.06
CA ASP A 134 -6.89 -14.62 -12.21
C ASP A 134 -6.65 -16.07 -11.79
N ARG A 135 -5.68 -16.29 -10.90
CA ARG A 135 -5.31 -17.60 -10.38
C ARG A 135 -6.05 -17.99 -9.10
N GLU A 136 -6.85 -17.08 -8.55
CA GLU A 136 -7.64 -17.25 -7.33
C GLU A 136 -6.81 -17.79 -6.14
N SER A 137 -5.57 -17.31 -6.01
CA SER A 137 -4.58 -17.89 -5.08
C SER A 137 -3.67 -16.82 -4.47
N TRP A 138 -3.17 -17.09 -3.27
CA TRP A 138 -2.17 -16.27 -2.60
C TRP A 138 -0.75 -16.66 -3.02
N PHE A 139 0.04 -15.66 -3.38
CA PHE A 139 1.48 -15.76 -3.67
C PHE A 139 2.24 -14.87 -2.69
N THR A 140 3.39 -15.32 -2.19
CA THR A 140 4.16 -14.57 -1.21
C THR A 140 5.61 -14.45 -1.66
N TRP A 141 6.14 -13.23 -1.68
CA TRP A 141 7.57 -12.95 -1.79
C TRP A 141 8.13 -12.76 -0.39
N ARG A 142 9.20 -13.48 -0.08
CA ARG A 142 9.95 -13.33 1.17
C ARG A 142 11.36 -12.87 0.84
N GLU A 143 12.04 -12.31 1.83
CA GLU A 143 13.46 -11.96 1.66
C GLU A 143 14.25 -13.16 1.09
N GLY A 144 14.83 -12.97 -0.10
CA GLY A 144 15.64 -13.97 -0.78
C GLY A 144 14.91 -15.09 -1.52
N LYS A 145 13.56 -15.12 -1.58
CA LYS A 145 12.77 -16.09 -2.36
C LYS A 145 11.42 -15.55 -2.87
#